data_AF-A0A6I8TTK6-F1
#
_entry.id   AF-A0A6I8TTK6-F1
#
_cell.length_a   1.000
_cell.length_b   1.000
_cell.length_c   1.000
_cell.angle_alpha   90.00
_cell.angle_beta   90.00
_cell.angle_gamma   90.00
#
_symmetry.space_group_name_H-M   'P 1'
#
loop_
_entity.id
_entity.type
_entity.pdbx_description
1 polymer ?
#
loop_
_entity_poly.entity_id
_entity_poly.type
_entity_poly.pdbx_seq_one_letter_code
_entity_poly.pdbx_strand_id
1 'polypeptide(L)'
;MNRAMDRENYSARFLIHISAKGKQILTNYNSSKILTKLQKKIITHIVVDEFKDVFGKLSHNELLSRASELNELFPSESKESWYQPTFSFVGGKKTRIGRLPKGCLYDRNCNYTIPKVSLRKSNDSENITPLCSPSEAEWVEYQQTKTWIRHHEDEWPAVMQKWALTSIIRLYEISKLEKRTCGLILDLYPTLRSPDGYQLGQIDFDTKFPTKSSALFEKWNSFIESLKPILVADVSDKSAKLF
;
A
#
# COMPACT_ATOMS: atom_id res chain seq x y z
N MET A 1 9.93 20.52 5.67
CA MET A 1 8.94 21.59 5.45
C MET A 1 7.84 21.05 4.55
N ASN A 2 6.70 20.62 5.10
CA ASN A 2 5.52 20.30 4.30
C ASN A 2 4.45 21.34 4.60
N ARG A 3 4.27 22.31 3.71
CA ARG A 3 2.98 23.02 3.63
C ARG A 3 1.97 21.95 3.23
N ALA A 4 0.93 21.75 4.02
CA ALA A 4 -0.25 21.03 3.56
C ALA A 4 -0.71 21.73 2.28
N MET A 5 -0.49 21.11 1.11
CA MET A 5 -0.92 21.72 -0.13
C MET A 5 -2.44 21.63 -0.20
N ASP A 6 -3.07 22.70 -0.68
CA ASP A 6 -4.51 22.75 -0.82
C ASP A 6 -5.01 21.64 -1.76
N ARG A 7 -6.23 21.18 -1.50
CA ARG A 7 -6.92 20.13 -2.25
C ARG A 7 -6.94 20.38 -3.77
N GLU A 8 -7.02 21.65 -4.16
CA GLU A 8 -7.03 22.09 -5.56
C GLU A 8 -5.67 21.88 -6.25
N ASN A 9 -4.57 21.98 -5.51
CA ASN A 9 -3.21 21.84 -6.03
C ASN A 9 -2.78 20.38 -6.25
N TYR A 10 -3.53 19.41 -5.70
CA TYR A 10 -3.38 17.98 -5.98
C TYR A 10 -3.96 17.60 -7.36
N SER A 11 -3.43 18.23 -8.40
CA SER A 11 -3.75 17.97 -9.81
C SER A 11 -3.18 16.61 -10.27
N ALA A 12 -3.77 16.01 -11.30
CA ALA A 12 -3.21 14.84 -11.97
C ALA A 12 -1.81 15.15 -12.49
N ARG A 13 -1.60 16.36 -13.04
CA ARG A 13 -0.30 16.81 -13.50
C ARG A 13 0.74 16.82 -12.37
N PHE A 14 0.39 17.41 -11.23
CA PHE A 14 1.25 17.39 -10.05
C PHE A 14 1.58 15.96 -9.61
N LEU A 15 0.55 15.13 -9.39
CA LEU A 15 0.70 13.75 -8.90
C LEU A 15 1.57 12.88 -9.81
N ILE A 16 1.39 13.00 -11.13
CA ILE A 16 2.19 12.27 -12.11
C ILE A 16 3.64 12.78 -12.13
N HIS A 17 3.86 14.08 -12.03
CA HIS A 17 5.22 14.65 -12.05
C HIS A 17 5.99 14.43 -10.75
N ILE A 18 5.34 14.16 -9.62
CA ILE A 18 6.06 13.78 -8.39
C ILE A 18 6.36 12.27 -8.35
N SER A 19 5.50 11.43 -8.94
CA SER A 19 5.67 9.98 -8.98
C SER A 19 6.77 9.55 -9.95
N ALA A 20 7.68 8.65 -9.52
CA ALA A 20 8.70 8.09 -10.40
C ALA A 20 8.08 7.33 -11.58
N LYS A 21 7.06 6.50 -11.33
CA LYS A 21 6.26 5.84 -12.38
C LYS A 21 5.63 6.84 -13.34
N GLY A 22 5.02 7.89 -12.79
CA GLY A 22 4.41 8.93 -13.60
C GLY A 22 5.40 9.56 -14.57
N LYS A 23 6.60 9.91 -14.09
CA LYS A 23 7.70 10.42 -14.92
C LYS A 23 8.14 9.43 -16.00
N GLN A 24 8.35 8.16 -15.65
CA GLN A 24 8.74 7.12 -16.63
C GLN A 24 7.68 6.95 -17.73
N ILE A 25 6.40 6.93 -17.34
CA ILE A 25 5.28 6.82 -18.29
C ILE A 25 5.24 8.04 -19.21
N LEU A 26 5.43 9.25 -18.68
CA LEU A 26 5.51 10.47 -19.50
C LEU A 26 6.66 10.41 -20.50
N THR A 27 7.86 9.96 -20.09
CA THR A 27 9.01 9.79 -20.99
C THR A 27 8.72 8.78 -22.11
N ASN A 28 8.14 7.62 -21.77
CA ASN A 28 7.79 6.59 -22.74
C ASN A 28 6.73 7.10 -23.73
N TYR A 29 5.69 7.74 -23.20
CA TYR A 29 4.62 8.33 -24.00
C TYR A 29 5.13 9.43 -24.94
N ASN A 30 6.11 10.23 -24.51
CA ASN A 30 6.69 11.24 -25.38
C ASN A 30 7.36 10.66 -26.63
N SER A 31 7.84 9.42 -26.55
CA SER A 31 8.46 8.71 -27.67
C SER A 31 7.46 7.93 -28.53
N SER A 32 6.51 7.23 -27.90
CA SER A 32 5.55 6.36 -28.62
C SER A 32 4.25 7.06 -29.03
N LYS A 33 3.87 8.13 -28.31
CA LYS A 33 2.54 8.77 -28.33
C LYS A 33 1.37 7.80 -28.10
N ILE A 34 1.64 6.66 -27.48
CA ILE A 34 0.68 5.61 -27.18
C ILE A 34 0.78 5.27 -25.69
N LEU A 35 -0.34 5.30 -25.00
CA LEU A 35 -0.45 4.85 -23.62
C LEU A 35 -0.96 3.42 -23.58
N THR A 36 -0.14 2.49 -23.08
CA THR A 36 -0.58 1.09 -22.94
C THR A 36 -1.65 0.96 -21.85
N LYS A 37 -2.45 -0.12 -21.90
CA LYS A 37 -3.46 -0.42 -20.87
C LYS A 37 -2.87 -0.48 -19.46
N LEU A 38 -1.66 -1.04 -19.31
CA LEU A 38 -0.95 -1.12 -18.03
C LEU A 38 -0.56 0.27 -17.52
N GLN A 39 0.04 1.10 -18.38
CA GLN A 39 0.42 2.47 -18.03
C GLN A 39 -0.81 3.32 -17.67
N LYS A 40 -1.91 3.17 -18.42
CA LYS A 40 -3.19 3.82 -18.12
C LYS A 40 -3.72 3.45 -16.73
N LYS A 41 -3.65 2.18 -16.37
CA LYS A 41 -4.02 1.69 -15.02
C LYS A 41 -3.12 2.32 -13.94
N ILE A 42 -1.81 2.34 -14.16
CA ILE A 42 -0.85 2.94 -13.22
C ILE A 42 -1.15 4.44 -13.00
N ILE A 43 -1.32 5.21 -14.08
CA ILE A 43 -1.67 6.64 -13.99
C ILE A 43 -2.99 6.84 -13.24
N THR A 44 -4.00 6.02 -13.52
CA THR A 44 -5.28 6.07 -12.82
C THR A 44 -5.10 5.87 -11.31
N HIS A 45 -4.27 4.90 -10.91
CA HIS A 45 -3.99 4.61 -9.51
C HIS A 45 -3.23 5.77 -8.85
N ILE A 46 -2.19 6.29 -9.48
CA ILE A 46 -1.43 7.46 -8.97
C ILE A 46 -2.38 8.63 -8.70
N VAL A 47 -3.25 8.97 -9.67
CA VAL A 47 -4.14 10.13 -9.55
C VAL A 47 -5.20 9.93 -8.47
N VAL A 48 -5.79 8.74 -8.38
CA VAL A 48 -6.91 8.49 -7.46
C VAL A 48 -6.45 8.13 -6.06
N ASP A 49 -5.45 7.26 -5.93
CA ASP A 49 -5.06 6.69 -4.64
C ASP A 49 -4.36 7.76 -3.79
N GLU A 50 -3.39 8.48 -4.36
CA GLU A 50 -2.67 9.58 -3.68
C GLU A 50 -3.64 10.69 -3.26
N PHE A 51 -4.59 11.05 -4.12
CA PHE A 51 -5.60 12.06 -3.77
C PHE A 51 -6.50 11.58 -2.64
N LYS A 52 -6.98 10.33 -2.72
CA LYS A 52 -7.92 9.79 -1.75
C LYS A 52 -7.32 9.58 -0.38
N ASP A 53 -6.04 9.21 -0.32
CA ASP A 53 -5.36 9.02 0.96
C ASP A 53 -5.22 10.34 1.73
N VAL A 54 -5.13 11.47 1.03
CA VAL A 54 -5.05 12.80 1.67
C VAL A 54 -6.42 13.42 1.93
N PHE A 55 -7.34 13.34 0.96
CA PHE A 55 -8.57 14.13 0.97
C PHE A 55 -9.87 13.32 0.91
N GLY A 56 -9.78 11.99 0.84
CA GLY A 56 -10.93 11.14 0.58
C GLY A 56 -11.43 11.20 -0.87
N LYS A 57 -12.67 10.74 -1.09
CA LYS A 57 -13.22 10.59 -2.46
C LYS A 57 -13.14 11.87 -3.29
N LEU A 58 -12.81 11.70 -4.57
CA LEU A 58 -12.93 12.77 -5.56
C LEU A 58 -14.41 13.03 -5.85
N SER A 59 -14.77 14.30 -5.91
CA SER A 59 -16.06 14.79 -6.36
C SER A 59 -16.19 14.71 -7.89
N HIS A 60 -17.40 14.95 -8.39
CA HIS A 60 -17.67 14.99 -9.83
C HIS A 60 -16.81 16.03 -10.57
N ASN A 61 -16.68 17.24 -10.03
CA ASN A 61 -15.89 18.30 -10.65
C ASN A 61 -14.40 17.98 -10.64
N GLU A 62 -13.90 17.38 -9.55
CA GLU A 62 -12.50 16.95 -9.48
C GLU A 62 -12.20 15.85 -10.51
N LEU A 63 -13.09 14.86 -10.66
CA LEU A 63 -12.94 13.85 -11.70
C LEU A 63 -12.94 14.47 -13.12
N LEU A 64 -13.78 15.48 -13.37
CA LEU A 64 -13.77 16.21 -14.66
C LEU A 64 -12.47 16.97 -14.89
N SER A 65 -11.96 17.68 -13.88
CA SER A 65 -10.68 18.40 -13.96
C SER A 65 -9.54 17.43 -14.21
N ARG A 66 -9.44 16.34 -13.41
CA ARG A 66 -8.41 15.31 -13.59
C ARG A 66 -8.46 14.66 -14.98
N ALA A 67 -9.65 14.36 -15.50
CA ALA A 67 -9.78 13.81 -16.85
C ALA A 67 -9.35 14.81 -17.94
N SER A 68 -9.59 16.11 -17.74
CA SER A 68 -9.11 17.16 -18.66
C SER A 68 -7.59 17.24 -18.66
N GLU A 69 -7.00 17.31 -17.47
CA GLU A 69 -5.53 17.35 -17.30
C GLU A 69 -4.86 16.10 -17.88
N LEU A 70 -5.47 14.92 -17.71
CA LEU A 70 -4.95 13.68 -18.29
C LEU A 70 -5.08 13.62 -19.82
N ASN A 71 -6.13 14.18 -20.40
CA ASN A 71 -6.27 14.31 -21.85
C ASN A 71 -5.21 15.28 -22.42
N GLU A 72 -4.88 16.35 -21.70
CA GLU A 72 -3.79 17.26 -22.09
C GLU A 72 -2.41 16.58 -22.03
N LEU A 73 -2.15 15.77 -21.00
CA LEU A 73 -0.89 15.02 -20.86
C LEU A 73 -0.78 13.84 -21.84
N PHE A 74 -1.91 13.20 -22.14
CA PHE A 74 -2.01 12.03 -23.02
C PHE A 74 -3.06 12.25 -24.12
N PRO A 75 -2.78 13.08 -25.15
CA PRO A 75 -3.76 13.43 -26.19
C PRO A 75 -4.30 12.24 -27.01
N SER A 76 -3.63 11.09 -27.02
CA SER A 76 -4.12 9.87 -27.68
C SER A 76 -5.31 9.24 -26.95
N GLU A 77 -5.53 9.59 -25.68
CA GLU A 77 -6.62 9.10 -24.86
C GLU A 77 -7.73 10.15 -24.77
N SER A 78 -8.97 9.78 -25.11
CA SER A 78 -10.09 10.71 -24.98
C SER A 78 -10.38 11.04 -23.51
N LYS A 79 -10.89 12.24 -23.24
CA LYS A 79 -11.30 12.67 -21.89
C LYS A 79 -12.31 11.70 -21.26
N GLU A 80 -13.26 11.22 -22.05
CA GLU A 80 -14.32 10.31 -21.64
C GLU A 80 -13.79 8.94 -21.22
N SER A 81 -12.63 8.54 -21.77
CA SER A 81 -11.97 7.30 -21.41
C SER A 81 -11.42 7.32 -19.97
N TRP A 82 -11.12 8.51 -19.45
CA TRP A 82 -10.69 8.75 -18.08
C TRP A 82 -11.87 8.95 -17.14
N TYR A 83 -12.80 9.83 -17.53
CA TYR A 83 -14.07 10.03 -16.83
C TYR A 83 -15.16 10.59 -17.76
N GLN A 84 -16.31 9.92 -17.76
CA GLN A 84 -17.52 10.39 -18.42
C GLN A 84 -18.67 10.46 -17.40
N PRO A 85 -19.28 11.64 -17.19
CA PRO A 85 -20.44 11.77 -16.31
C PRO A 85 -21.73 11.26 -16.98
N THR A 86 -22.84 11.32 -16.25
CA THR A 86 -24.17 10.95 -16.76
C THR A 86 -24.85 12.05 -17.57
N PHE A 87 -24.40 13.30 -17.40
CA PHE A 87 -24.95 14.47 -18.07
C PHE A 87 -23.82 15.39 -18.56
N SER A 88 -24.07 16.11 -19.64
CA SER A 88 -23.27 17.23 -20.12
C SER A 88 -24.10 18.51 -20.15
N PHE A 89 -23.43 19.66 -20.09
CA PHE A 89 -24.06 20.96 -20.28
C PHE A 89 -23.63 21.51 -21.64
N VAL A 90 -24.57 21.65 -22.57
CA VAL A 90 -24.34 22.23 -23.90
C VAL A 90 -25.24 23.45 -24.02
N GLY A 91 -24.66 24.64 -24.17
CA GLY A 91 -25.41 25.91 -24.22
C GLY A 91 -26.28 26.15 -22.97
N GLY A 92 -25.80 25.77 -21.78
CA GLY A 92 -26.53 25.88 -20.51
C GLY A 92 -27.62 24.83 -20.29
N LYS A 93 -27.94 24.00 -21.29
CA LYS A 93 -28.93 22.92 -21.17
C LYS A 93 -28.27 21.62 -20.75
N LYS A 94 -28.85 20.98 -19.72
CA LYS A 94 -28.41 19.67 -19.21
C LYS A 94 -28.94 18.56 -20.11
N THR A 95 -28.03 17.87 -20.80
CA THR A 95 -28.34 16.75 -21.68
C THR A 95 -27.83 15.45 -21.07
N ARG A 96 -28.66 14.40 -21.08
CA ARG A 96 -28.26 13.07 -20.58
C ARG A 96 -27.39 12.39 -21.63
N ILE A 97 -26.20 11.96 -21.22
CA ILE A 97 -25.24 11.23 -22.06
C ILE A 97 -25.09 9.75 -21.66
N GLY A 98 -25.64 9.36 -20.50
CA GLY A 98 -25.58 7.96 -20.05
C GLY A 98 -26.47 7.66 -18.84
N ARG A 99 -26.59 6.37 -18.52
CA ARG A 99 -27.30 5.91 -17.30
C ARG A 99 -26.43 6.00 -16.05
N LEU A 100 -25.15 5.65 -16.17
CA LEU A 100 -24.18 5.62 -15.07
C LEU A 100 -22.91 6.37 -15.48
N PRO A 101 -22.17 6.96 -14.53
CA PRO A 101 -20.83 7.48 -14.79
C PRO A 101 -19.90 6.34 -15.23
N LYS A 102 -18.89 6.66 -16.05
CA LYS A 102 -17.93 5.70 -16.58
C LYS A 102 -16.51 6.27 -16.55
N GLY A 103 -15.54 5.41 -16.80
CA GLY A 103 -14.13 5.78 -16.94
C GLY A 103 -13.29 5.30 -15.76
N CYS A 104 -12.01 5.04 -16.03
CA CYS A 104 -11.13 4.38 -15.06
C CYS A 104 -10.92 5.19 -13.77
N LEU A 105 -10.98 6.53 -13.82
CA LEU A 105 -10.91 7.37 -12.62
C LEU A 105 -12.13 7.15 -11.71
N TYR A 106 -13.33 7.06 -12.29
CA TYR A 106 -14.56 6.82 -11.53
C TYR A 106 -14.51 5.43 -10.88
N ASP A 107 -14.16 4.41 -11.66
CA ASP A 107 -14.10 3.03 -11.20
C ASP A 107 -13.12 2.90 -10.02
N ARG A 108 -11.90 3.47 -10.13
CA ARG A 108 -10.93 3.46 -9.03
C ARG A 108 -11.39 4.29 -7.84
N ASN A 109 -12.02 5.45 -8.06
CA ASN A 109 -12.53 6.31 -6.98
C ASN A 109 -13.68 5.65 -6.19
N CYS A 110 -14.46 4.78 -6.83
CA CYS A 110 -15.47 3.97 -6.14
C CYS A 110 -14.85 2.78 -5.40
N ASN A 111 -13.93 2.05 -6.04
CA ASN A 111 -13.45 0.76 -5.56
C ASN A 111 -12.27 0.85 -4.57
N TYR A 112 -11.49 1.93 -4.61
CA TYR A 112 -10.37 2.10 -3.68
C TYR A 112 -10.88 2.40 -2.26
N THR A 113 -10.43 1.63 -1.29
CA THR A 113 -10.72 1.85 0.13
C THR A 113 -9.45 2.30 0.86
N ILE A 114 -9.59 3.35 1.66
CA ILE A 114 -8.54 3.80 2.58
C ILE A 114 -8.56 2.81 3.76
N PRO A 115 -7.45 2.12 4.08
CA PRO A 115 -7.35 1.26 5.24
C PRO A 115 -7.60 2.10 6.50
N LYS A 116 -8.65 1.77 7.26
CA LYS A 116 -8.91 2.42 8.55
C LYS A 116 -8.10 1.71 9.62
N VAL A 117 -7.11 2.38 10.19
CA VAL A 117 -6.46 1.93 11.44
C VAL A 117 -7.43 2.24 12.58
N SER A 118 -8.16 1.25 13.10
CA SER A 118 -8.97 1.47 14.31
C SER A 118 -8.06 1.42 15.54
N LEU A 119 -7.55 2.57 15.97
CA LEU A 119 -6.94 2.75 17.28
C LEU A 119 -8.06 2.75 18.34
N ARG A 120 -8.45 1.57 18.83
CA ARG A 120 -9.19 1.45 20.10
C ARG A 120 -8.18 1.03 21.18
N LYS A 121 -8.17 1.77 22.29
CA LYS A 121 -7.31 1.50 23.44
C LYS A 121 -7.77 0.19 24.08
N SER A 122 -6.93 -0.84 24.07
CA SER A 122 -7.10 -2.01 24.93
C SER A 122 -5.93 -2.13 25.90
N ASN A 123 -6.29 -2.37 27.16
CA ASN A 123 -5.39 -2.80 28.21
C ASN A 123 -5.36 -4.32 28.11
N ASP A 124 -4.24 -4.91 27.69
CA ASP A 124 -3.86 -6.24 28.15
C ASP A 124 -2.35 -6.44 28.01
N SER A 125 -1.80 -7.00 29.09
CA SER A 125 -0.38 -7.18 29.34
C SER A 125 0.03 -8.58 28.92
N GLU A 126 0.70 -8.70 27.77
CA GLU A 126 1.61 -9.82 27.51
C GLU A 126 3.04 -9.30 27.51
N ASN A 127 3.93 -10.02 28.20
CA ASN A 127 5.35 -9.72 28.38
C ASN A 127 6.06 -9.58 27.01
N ILE A 128 6.08 -8.36 26.50
CA ILE A 128 6.87 -7.92 25.36
C ILE A 128 7.79 -6.83 25.91
N THR A 129 9.09 -6.97 25.66
CA THR A 129 10.09 -5.92 25.92
C THR A 129 9.50 -4.55 25.57
N PRO A 130 9.53 -3.55 26.47
CA PRO A 130 8.78 -2.33 26.26
C PRO A 130 9.34 -1.62 25.03
N LEU A 131 8.62 -1.73 23.92
CA LEU A 131 8.88 -0.92 22.75
C LEU A 131 8.37 0.47 23.13
N CYS A 132 9.29 1.41 23.32
CA CYS A 132 9.00 2.76 23.77
C CYS A 132 7.85 3.33 22.92
N SER A 133 6.83 3.87 23.58
CA SER A 133 5.71 4.50 22.87
C SER A 133 6.26 5.66 22.02
N PRO A 134 5.99 5.67 20.69
CA PRO A 134 6.45 6.74 19.82
C PRO A 134 5.88 8.10 20.24
N SER A 135 6.63 9.16 20.04
CA SER A 135 6.12 10.53 20.10
C SER A 135 5.10 10.80 18.99
N GLU A 136 4.28 11.84 19.15
CA GLU A 136 3.30 12.24 18.14
C GLU A 136 3.97 12.57 16.79
N ALA A 137 5.14 13.22 16.82
CA ALA A 137 5.88 13.58 15.61
C ALA A 137 6.37 12.33 14.86
N GLU A 138 6.94 11.36 15.58
CA GLU A 138 7.37 10.07 15.01
C GLU A 138 6.18 9.28 14.45
N TRP A 139 5.03 9.33 15.11
CA TRP A 139 3.81 8.68 14.62
C TRP A 139 3.31 9.28 13.31
N VAL A 140 3.30 10.61 13.19
CA VAL A 140 2.92 11.31 11.96
C VAL A 140 3.87 10.97 10.81
N GLU A 141 5.18 11.00 11.05
CA GLU A 141 6.20 10.62 10.05
C GLU A 141 6.07 9.15 9.63
N TYR A 142 5.79 8.27 10.59
CA TYR A 142 5.52 6.86 10.34
C TYR A 142 4.30 6.68 9.42
N GLN A 143 3.18 7.33 9.71
CA GLN A 143 1.97 7.22 8.87
C GLN A 143 2.22 7.75 7.44
N GLN A 144 2.99 8.84 7.29
CA GLN A 144 3.39 9.33 5.96
C GLN A 144 4.25 8.31 5.21
N THR A 145 5.22 7.71 5.90
CA THR A 145 6.09 6.68 5.32
C THR A 145 5.32 5.42 4.96
N LYS A 146 4.37 4.99 5.81
CA LYS A 146 3.49 3.85 5.57
C LYS A 146 2.63 4.05 4.31
N THR A 147 2.06 5.25 4.13
CA THR A 147 1.33 5.61 2.91
C THR A 147 2.24 5.63 1.69
N TRP A 148 3.45 6.20 1.81
CA TRP A 148 4.42 6.22 0.71
C TRP A 148 4.77 4.81 0.22
N ILE A 149 5.09 3.89 1.14
CA ILE A 149 5.49 2.52 0.81
C ILE A 149 4.42 1.80 -0.01
N ARG A 150 3.14 2.05 0.30
CA ARG A 150 2.00 1.44 -0.39
C ARG A 150 1.92 1.80 -1.88
N HIS A 151 2.36 2.99 -2.27
CA HIS A 151 2.25 3.47 -3.65
C HIS A 151 3.53 3.23 -4.47
N HIS A 152 4.64 2.95 -3.80
CA HIS A 152 5.99 2.89 -4.37
C HIS A 152 6.60 1.47 -4.30
N GLU A 153 5.77 0.41 -4.37
CA GLU A 153 6.21 -1.01 -4.24
C GLU A 153 7.26 -1.46 -5.28
N ASP A 154 7.35 -0.78 -6.42
CA ASP A 154 8.35 -1.00 -7.47
C ASP A 154 9.70 -0.34 -7.18
N GLU A 155 9.74 0.64 -6.27
CA GLU A 155 10.97 1.24 -5.78
C GLU A 155 11.54 0.38 -4.64
N TRP A 156 11.70 -0.92 -4.89
CA TRP A 156 11.96 -1.93 -3.87
C TRP A 156 13.13 -1.60 -2.92
N PRO A 157 14.30 -1.10 -3.41
CA PRO A 157 15.38 -0.70 -2.51
C PRO A 157 14.99 0.43 -1.55
N ALA A 158 14.22 1.43 -2.02
CA ALA A 158 13.75 2.54 -1.20
C ALA A 158 12.64 2.09 -0.24
N VAL A 159 11.78 1.15 -0.66
CA VAL A 159 10.81 0.48 0.19
C VAL A 159 11.50 -0.23 1.34
N MET A 160 12.49 -1.09 1.07
CA MET A 160 13.24 -1.81 2.11
C MET A 160 13.92 -0.84 3.09
N GLN A 161 14.53 0.24 2.60
CA GLN A 161 15.16 1.25 3.44
C GLN A 161 14.15 1.94 4.38
N LYS A 162 13.04 2.44 3.83
CA LYS A 162 11.98 3.09 4.61
C LYS A 162 11.26 2.12 5.54
N TRP A 163 11.12 0.88 5.12
CA TRP A 163 10.60 -0.20 5.95
C TRP A 163 11.50 -0.40 7.16
N ALA A 164 12.81 -0.56 6.98
CA ALA A 164 13.76 -0.71 8.07
C ALA A 164 13.71 0.47 9.06
N LEU A 165 13.71 1.71 8.57
CA LEU A 165 13.62 2.92 9.41
C LEU A 165 12.36 2.98 10.26
N THR A 166 11.26 2.39 9.79
CA THR A 166 9.96 2.41 10.47
C THR A 166 9.69 1.14 11.29
N SER A 167 10.64 0.20 11.35
CA SER A 167 10.41 -1.12 11.93
C SER A 167 9.99 -1.09 13.40
N ILE A 168 10.66 -0.27 14.22
CA ILE A 168 10.32 -0.13 15.65
C ILE A 168 8.86 0.36 15.82
N ILE A 169 8.47 1.41 15.11
CA ILE A 169 7.11 1.98 15.23
C ILE A 169 6.06 1.05 14.62
N ARG A 170 6.36 0.38 13.50
CA ARG A 170 5.49 -0.63 12.89
C ARG A 170 5.26 -1.82 13.82
N LEU A 171 6.32 -2.35 14.42
CA LEU A 171 6.22 -3.43 15.40
C LEU A 171 5.42 -3.00 16.64
N TYR A 172 5.56 -1.73 17.05
CA TYR A 172 4.72 -1.14 18.11
C TYR A 172 3.25 -1.13 17.70
N GLU A 173 2.90 -0.60 16.52
CA GLU A 173 1.53 -0.58 16.00
C GLU A 173 0.93 -1.99 15.96
N ILE A 174 1.67 -2.96 15.42
CA ILE A 174 1.23 -4.36 15.32
C ILE A 174 1.02 -4.98 16.72
N SER A 175 1.88 -4.65 17.69
CA SER A 175 1.76 -5.14 19.06
C SER A 175 0.46 -4.69 19.74
N LYS A 176 -0.09 -3.53 19.33
CA LYS A 176 -1.32 -2.93 19.88
C LYS A 176 -2.60 -3.40 19.21
N LEU A 177 -2.53 -4.27 18.19
CA LEU A 177 -3.71 -4.85 17.58
C LEU A 177 -4.38 -5.86 18.54
N GLU A 178 -5.67 -5.69 18.81
CA GLU A 178 -6.47 -6.59 19.66
C GLU A 178 -6.50 -8.03 19.14
N LYS A 179 -6.58 -8.20 17.81
CA LYS A 179 -6.56 -9.51 17.15
C LYS A 179 -5.56 -9.48 16.03
N ARG A 180 -4.44 -10.19 16.21
CA ARG A 180 -3.41 -10.34 15.17
C ARG A 180 -3.73 -11.56 14.32
N THR A 181 -4.22 -11.32 13.12
CA THR A 181 -4.33 -12.36 12.08
C THR A 181 -3.42 -12.00 10.92
N CYS A 182 -2.93 -13.00 10.18
CA CYS A 182 -2.15 -12.75 8.96
C CYS A 182 -2.93 -11.88 7.97
N GLY A 183 -4.24 -12.12 7.81
CA GLY A 183 -5.10 -11.31 6.94
C GLY A 183 -5.09 -9.83 7.31
N LEU A 184 -5.30 -9.51 8.60
CA LEU A 184 -5.30 -8.11 9.06
C LEU A 184 -3.94 -7.43 8.83
N ILE A 185 -2.83 -8.13 9.11
CA ILE A 185 -1.49 -7.61 8.88
C ILE A 185 -1.27 -7.34 7.39
N LEU A 186 -1.67 -8.27 6.52
CA LEU A 186 -1.53 -8.11 5.06
C LEU A 186 -2.46 -7.03 4.48
N ASP A 187 -3.55 -6.67 5.17
CA ASP A 187 -4.42 -5.57 4.76
C ASP A 187 -3.88 -4.22 5.23
N LEU A 188 -3.25 -4.17 6.42
CA LEU A 188 -2.56 -2.99 6.93
C LEU A 188 -1.26 -2.70 6.18
N TYR A 189 -0.59 -3.74 5.67
CA TYR A 189 0.65 -3.65 4.91
C TYR A 189 0.59 -4.48 3.62
N PRO A 190 -0.13 -3.99 2.59
CA PRO A 190 -0.31 -4.72 1.33
C PRO A 190 1.00 -5.13 0.63
N THR A 191 2.07 -4.35 0.82
CA THR A 191 3.40 -4.59 0.24
C THR A 191 4.01 -5.93 0.67
N LEU A 192 3.57 -6.49 1.80
CA LEU A 192 3.93 -7.85 2.22
C LEU A 192 3.38 -8.95 1.30
N ARG A 193 2.40 -8.64 0.46
CA ARG A 193 1.85 -9.57 -0.54
C ARG A 193 2.69 -9.66 -1.82
N SER A 194 3.71 -8.81 -1.97
CA SER A 194 4.67 -8.87 -3.07
C SER A 194 5.44 -10.20 -3.06
N PRO A 195 5.90 -10.73 -4.21
CA PRO A 195 6.79 -11.90 -4.25
C PRO A 195 8.02 -11.77 -3.34
N ASP A 196 8.57 -10.56 -3.23
CA ASP A 196 9.73 -10.25 -2.38
C ASP A 196 9.34 -9.79 -0.96
N GLY A 197 8.04 -9.76 -0.64
CA GLY A 197 7.49 -9.29 0.63
C GLY A 197 8.07 -9.98 1.87
N TYR A 198 8.58 -11.21 1.72
CA TYR A 198 9.25 -11.93 2.80
C TYR A 198 10.48 -11.19 3.34
N GLN A 199 11.18 -10.41 2.51
CA GLN A 199 12.37 -9.64 2.91
C GLN A 199 12.01 -8.56 3.93
N LEU A 200 10.83 -7.96 3.80
CA LEU A 200 10.30 -6.98 4.75
C LEU A 200 10.00 -7.62 6.10
N GLY A 201 9.48 -8.85 6.09
CA GLY A 201 9.31 -9.67 7.30
C GLY A 201 10.64 -10.02 7.96
N GLN A 202 11.67 -10.32 7.16
CA GLN A 202 13.02 -10.58 7.65
C GLN A 202 13.63 -9.33 8.31
N ILE A 203 13.49 -8.15 7.71
CA ILE A 203 13.93 -6.87 8.32
C ILE A 203 13.30 -6.67 9.71
N ASP A 204 11.98 -6.91 9.83
CA ASP A 204 11.27 -6.77 11.11
C ASP A 204 11.71 -7.84 12.13
N PHE A 205 11.97 -9.07 11.67
CA PHE A 205 12.49 -10.13 12.53
C PHE A 205 13.88 -9.78 13.06
N ASP A 206 14.80 -9.36 12.18
CA ASP A 206 16.17 -9.00 12.54
C ASP A 206 16.21 -7.76 13.44
N THR A 207 15.30 -6.79 13.22
CA THR A 207 15.17 -5.63 14.11
C THR A 207 14.70 -6.05 15.50
N LYS A 208 13.73 -6.97 15.59
CA LYS A 208 13.20 -7.46 16.87
C LYS A 208 14.14 -8.44 17.57
N PHE A 209 14.93 -9.19 16.81
CA PHE A 209 15.81 -10.24 17.31
C PHE A 209 17.20 -10.19 16.63
N PRO A 210 18.03 -9.16 16.90
CA PRO A 210 19.28 -8.92 16.18
C PRO A 210 20.29 -10.07 16.21
N THR A 211 20.22 -10.92 17.24
CA THR A 211 21.13 -12.04 17.46
C THR A 211 20.55 -13.40 17.07
N LYS A 212 19.37 -13.45 16.46
CA LYS A 212 18.64 -14.71 16.22
C LYS A 212 18.39 -15.05 14.75
N SER A 213 18.95 -14.32 13.79
CA SER A 213 18.68 -14.52 12.35
C SER A 213 18.94 -15.97 11.89
N SER A 214 20.01 -16.60 12.38
CA SER A 214 20.38 -18.00 12.10
C SER A 214 20.03 -18.98 13.23
N ALA A 215 19.55 -18.49 14.38
CA ALA A 215 19.43 -19.30 15.58
C ALA A 215 18.47 -20.49 15.45
N LEU A 216 17.46 -20.39 14.58
CA LEU A 216 16.57 -21.52 14.27
C LEU A 216 17.35 -22.65 13.59
N PHE A 217 18.16 -22.33 12.59
CA PHE A 217 18.95 -23.30 11.83
C PHE A 217 20.08 -23.90 12.68
N GLU A 218 20.74 -23.06 13.49
CA GLU A 218 21.79 -23.51 14.42
C GLU A 218 21.25 -24.48 15.47
N LYS A 219 20.03 -24.25 15.95
CA LYS A 219 19.39 -25.07 16.99
C LYS A 219 18.51 -26.17 16.45
N TRP A 220 18.32 -26.25 15.12
CA TRP A 220 17.39 -27.18 14.49
C TRP A 220 17.76 -28.62 14.82
N ASN A 221 19.03 -29.00 14.67
CA ASN A 221 19.49 -30.35 14.97
C ASN A 221 19.26 -30.70 16.45
N SER A 222 19.61 -29.80 17.37
CA SER A 222 19.39 -30.00 18.81
C SER A 222 17.90 -30.11 19.17
N PHE A 223 17.05 -29.35 18.49
CA PHE A 223 15.60 -29.46 18.63
C PHE A 223 15.08 -30.82 18.16
N ILE A 224 15.52 -31.29 16.98
CA ILE A 224 15.15 -32.61 16.44
C ILE A 224 15.59 -33.73 17.40
N GLU A 225 16.83 -33.69 17.91
CA GLU A 225 17.29 -34.69 18.88
C GLU A 225 16.44 -34.70 20.15
N SER A 226 16.00 -33.53 20.60
CA SER A 226 15.12 -33.40 21.78
C SER A 226 13.69 -33.88 21.50
N LEU A 227 13.23 -33.77 20.26
CA LEU A 227 11.87 -34.14 19.83
C LEU A 227 11.73 -35.66 19.56
N LYS A 228 12.80 -36.32 19.09
CA LYS A 228 12.84 -37.76 18.81
C LYS A 228 12.24 -38.65 19.90
N PRO A 229 12.65 -38.56 21.19
CA PRO A 229 12.11 -39.43 22.23
C PRO A 229 10.60 -39.22 22.47
N ILE A 230 10.10 -37.98 22.30
CA ILE A 230 8.67 -37.66 22.42
C ILE A 230 7.90 -38.31 21.26
N LEU A 231 8.39 -38.17 20.03
CA LEU A 231 7.78 -38.80 18.86
C LEU A 231 7.77 -40.34 18.97
N VAL A 232 8.83 -40.96 19.48
CA VAL A 232 8.87 -42.42 19.68
C VAL A 232 7.86 -42.89 20.73
N ALA A 233 7.61 -42.09 21.76
CA ALA A 233 6.67 -42.40 22.83
C ALA A 233 5.20 -42.20 22.39
N ASP A 234 4.91 -41.13 21.65
CA ASP A 234 3.54 -40.71 21.35
C ASP A 234 3.02 -41.18 19.98
N VAL A 235 3.92 -41.50 19.04
CA VAL A 235 3.53 -42.03 17.71
C VAL A 235 3.34 -43.55 17.82
N SER A 236 2.06 -43.94 17.91
CA SER A 236 1.60 -45.33 17.98
C SER A 236 1.48 -46.01 16.61
N ASP A 237 1.61 -45.27 15.52
CA ASP A 237 1.62 -45.80 14.15
C ASP A 237 2.94 -46.54 13.86
N LYS A 238 2.85 -47.87 13.75
CA LYS A 238 4.00 -48.74 13.45
C LYS A 238 4.62 -48.45 12.08
N SER A 239 3.89 -47.80 11.17
CA SER A 239 4.34 -47.42 9.82
C SER A 239 5.16 -46.13 9.81
N ALA A 240 5.04 -45.30 10.85
CA ALA A 240 5.68 -43.99 10.96
C ALA A 240 6.91 -43.99 11.88
N LYS A 241 7.29 -45.14 12.45
CA LYS A 241 8.54 -45.33 13.18
C LYS A 241 9.70 -45.28 12.18
N LEU A 242 10.23 -44.09 11.98
CA LEU A 242 11.39 -43.82 11.12
C LEU A 242 12.61 -44.63 11.57
N PHE A 243 13.32 -45.17 10.58
CA PHE A 243 14.71 -45.65 10.70
C PHE A 243 15.64 -44.53 11.18
#